data_AF-A0A6A8G8J4-F1
#
_entry.id   AF-A0A6A8G8J4-F1
#
_cell.length_a   1.000
_cell.length_b   1.000
_cell.length_c   1.000
_cell.angle_alpha   90.00
_cell.angle_beta   90.00
_cell.angle_gamma   90.00
#
_symmetry.space_group_name_H-M   'P 1'
#
loop_
_entity.id
_entity.type
_entity.pdbx_description
1 polymer ?
#
loop_
_entity_poly.entity_id
_entity_poly.type
_entity_poly.pdbx_seq_one_letter_code
_entity_poly.pdbx_strand_id
1 'polypeptide(L)'
;MTVGADGDPYDSHRTPERLSDRLDPDGDDSPRGGAIDGTAIMIAAAKASVPAALVPTLLDRAQAYLDDHAGEYARTFECVYEDDDVAVYFVPLGHWDTKGAELGFSHREVDAVRRAHAEHLRRIGTDSDRRSEFETALEIREVAVIDAV
;
A
#
# COMPACT_ATOMS: atom_id res chain seq x y z
N MET A 1 12.70 -29.09 52.51
CA MET A 1 13.04 -29.19 51.09
C MET A 1 11.77 -28.91 50.32
N THR A 2 11.66 -27.72 49.72
CA THR A 2 10.51 -27.33 48.92
C THR A 2 11.09 -26.81 47.61
N VAL A 3 10.73 -27.49 46.52
CA VAL A 3 11.14 -27.20 45.14
C VAL A 3 10.49 -25.88 44.73
N GLY A 4 11.30 -24.86 44.47
CA GLY A 4 10.88 -23.64 43.78
C GLY A 4 10.88 -23.92 42.28
N ALA A 5 9.68 -23.98 41.70
CA ALA A 5 9.46 -23.93 40.27
C ALA A 5 9.31 -22.45 39.90
N ASP A 6 10.34 -21.86 39.31
CA ASP A 6 10.25 -20.57 38.61
C ASP A 6 10.37 -20.87 37.12
N GLY A 7 9.24 -21.22 36.52
CA GLY A 7 9.04 -21.13 35.08
C GLY A 7 8.38 -19.79 34.79
N ASP A 8 9.14 -18.86 34.23
CA ASP A 8 8.62 -17.60 33.69
C ASP A 8 7.56 -17.87 32.60
N PRO A 9 6.29 -17.43 32.78
CA PRO A 9 5.22 -17.75 31.85
C PRO A 9 4.75 -16.53 31.01
N TYR A 10 5.64 -15.60 30.63
CA TYR A 10 5.27 -14.46 29.79
C TYR A 10 6.36 -14.09 28.77
N ASP A 11 6.41 -14.81 27.66
CA ASP A 11 6.90 -14.25 26.39
C ASP A 11 5.68 -14.02 25.48
N SER A 12 5.00 -12.91 25.73
CA SER A 12 3.91 -12.40 24.91
C SER A 12 4.23 -10.96 24.64
N HIS A 13 4.93 -10.72 23.52
CA HIS A 13 4.74 -9.61 22.59
C HIS A 13 5.94 -9.62 21.62
N ARG A 14 6.03 -10.65 20.76
CA ARG A 14 6.77 -10.50 19.50
C ARG A 14 5.99 -9.52 18.63
N THR A 15 6.16 -8.24 18.91
CA THR A 15 5.78 -7.19 17.98
C THR A 15 6.47 -7.54 16.67
N PRO A 16 5.76 -7.68 15.54
CA PRO A 16 6.44 -7.79 14.26
C PRO A 16 7.35 -6.55 14.17
N GLU A 17 8.66 -6.79 14.11
CA GLU A 17 9.65 -5.71 14.01
C GLU A 17 9.23 -4.81 12.86
N ARG A 18 9.07 -3.52 13.15
CA ARG A 18 8.57 -2.56 12.16
C ARG A 18 9.56 -2.48 11.01
N LEU A 19 9.07 -2.39 9.78
CA LEU A 19 9.91 -2.20 8.61
C LEU A 19 10.80 -0.95 8.76
N SER A 20 10.32 0.07 9.49
CA SER A 20 11.09 1.26 9.85
C SER A 20 12.41 0.98 10.56
N ASP A 21 12.54 -0.14 11.28
CA ASP A 21 13.77 -0.52 12.00
C ASP A 21 14.74 -1.35 11.13
N ARG A 22 14.33 -1.80 9.93
CA ARG A 22 15.13 -2.65 9.03
C ARG A 22 15.70 -1.90 7.82
N LEU A 23 15.37 -0.62 7.66
CA LEU A 23 15.84 0.19 6.54
C LEU A 23 17.18 0.82 6.91
N ASP A 24 18.26 0.21 6.43
CA ASP A 24 19.55 0.90 6.28
C ASP A 24 19.36 2.06 5.28
N PRO A 25 19.59 3.33 5.67
CA PRO A 25 19.27 4.50 4.83
C PRO A 25 20.25 4.73 3.65
N ASP A 26 21.14 3.77 3.35
CA ASP A 26 22.24 3.90 2.38
C ASP A 26 22.17 2.90 1.21
N GLY A 27 21.02 2.26 1.00
CA GLY A 27 20.76 1.53 -0.24
C GLY A 27 20.50 2.51 -1.39
N ASP A 28 21.34 2.49 -2.42
CA ASP A 28 21.14 3.16 -3.72
C ASP A 28 19.95 2.54 -4.47
N ASP A 29 18.76 2.66 -3.88
CA ASP A 29 17.46 2.37 -4.48
C ASP A 29 16.75 3.72 -4.61
N SER A 30 17.23 4.53 -5.56
CA SER A 30 16.45 5.69 -5.98
C SER A 30 15.08 5.17 -6.42
N PRO A 31 13.96 5.68 -5.87
CA PRO A 31 12.65 5.16 -6.23
C PRO A 31 12.53 5.24 -7.73
N ARG A 32 12.42 4.08 -8.38
CA ARG A 32 11.93 4.05 -9.76
C ARG A 32 10.62 4.81 -9.69
N GLY A 33 10.41 5.79 -10.57
CA GLY A 33 9.11 6.48 -10.61
C GLY A 33 8.04 5.44 -10.92
N GLY A 34 7.46 4.83 -9.88
CA GLY A 34 6.46 3.79 -9.99
C GLY A 34 5.11 4.41 -10.34
N ALA A 35 4.13 3.56 -10.66
CA ALA A 35 2.79 3.95 -11.07
C ALA A 35 2.13 5.09 -10.27
N ILE A 36 2.51 5.30 -9.00
CA ILE A 36 1.92 6.30 -8.12
C ILE A 36 2.67 7.65 -8.18
N ASP A 37 1.96 8.69 -8.64
CA ASP A 37 2.40 10.09 -8.67
C ASP A 37 2.95 10.62 -7.33
N GLY A 38 4.05 11.38 -7.38
CA GLY A 38 4.73 11.91 -6.19
C GLY A 38 3.88 12.84 -5.30
N THR A 39 2.85 13.50 -5.85
CA THR A 39 1.90 14.29 -5.03
C THR A 39 0.98 13.38 -4.21
N ALA A 40 0.55 12.27 -4.80
CA ALA A 40 -0.24 11.25 -4.10
C ALA A 40 0.55 10.66 -2.92
N ILE A 41 1.85 10.41 -3.11
CA ILE A 41 2.78 9.97 -2.05
C ILE A 41 2.78 10.96 -0.87
N MET A 42 2.96 12.26 -1.16
CA MET A 42 3.00 13.28 -0.11
C MET A 42 1.69 13.39 0.67
N ILE A 43 0.55 13.38 -0.02
CA ILE A 43 -0.78 13.46 0.61
C ILE A 43 -1.04 12.22 1.47
N ALA A 44 -0.67 11.03 0.97
CA ALA A 44 -0.82 9.78 1.69
C ALA A 44 0.01 9.75 2.97
N ALA A 45 1.29 10.14 2.91
CA ALA A 45 2.18 10.22 4.06
C ALA A 45 1.61 11.12 5.17
N ALA A 46 1.18 12.33 4.79
CA ALA A 46 0.63 13.31 5.71
C ALA A 46 -0.65 12.79 6.42
N LYS A 47 -1.54 12.13 5.68
CA LYS A 47 -2.80 11.59 6.22
C LYS A 47 -2.59 10.35 7.09
N ALA A 48 -1.68 9.44 6.70
CA ALA A 48 -1.43 8.19 7.41
C ALA A 48 -0.48 8.35 8.62
N SER A 49 0.07 9.54 8.83
CA SER A 49 1.02 9.82 9.93
C SER A 49 2.23 8.87 9.90
N VAL A 50 2.74 8.60 8.70
CA VAL A 50 3.99 7.87 8.46
C VAL A 50 5.06 8.83 7.92
N PRO A 51 6.35 8.56 8.13
CA PRO A 51 7.41 9.36 7.52
C PRO A 51 7.26 9.38 5.99
N ALA A 52 7.32 10.56 5.37
CA ALA A 52 7.17 10.68 3.91
C ALA A 52 8.22 9.86 3.14
N ALA A 53 9.44 9.75 3.69
CA ALA A 53 10.51 8.94 3.11
C ALA A 53 10.22 7.43 3.10
N LEU A 54 9.29 6.95 3.94
CA LEU A 54 8.94 5.53 4.00
C LEU A 54 7.92 5.12 2.93
N VAL A 55 7.09 6.06 2.47
CA VAL A 55 5.99 5.75 1.54
C VAL A 55 6.48 5.19 0.20
N PRO A 56 7.53 5.74 -0.46
CA PRO A 56 8.07 5.15 -1.68
C PRO A 56 8.46 3.67 -1.50
N THR A 57 9.20 3.34 -0.45
CA THR A 57 9.59 1.94 -0.16
C THR A 57 8.39 1.00 0.07
N LEU A 58 7.33 1.49 0.72
CA LEU A 58 6.10 0.72 0.90
C LEU A 58 5.41 0.48 -0.44
N LEU A 59 5.38 1.49 -1.30
CA LEU A 59 4.80 1.42 -2.63
C LEU A 59 5.61 0.49 -3.54
N ASP A 60 6.94 0.54 -3.53
CA ASP A 60 7.79 -0.36 -4.32
C ASP A 60 7.53 -1.82 -3.94
N ARG A 61 7.36 -2.10 -2.65
CA ARG A 61 7.03 -3.45 -2.18
C ARG A 61 5.61 -3.88 -2.50
N ALA A 62 4.64 -2.96 -2.49
CA ALA A 62 3.30 -3.23 -2.96
C ALA A 62 3.28 -3.46 -4.48
N GLN A 63 4.04 -2.69 -5.24
CA GLN A 63 4.15 -2.79 -6.69
C GLN A 63 4.74 -4.13 -7.11
N ALA A 64 5.84 -4.57 -6.49
CA ALA A 64 6.41 -5.89 -6.75
C ALA A 64 5.39 -7.03 -6.57
N TYR A 65 4.52 -6.93 -5.55
CA TYR A 65 3.42 -7.88 -5.38
C TYR A 65 2.38 -7.75 -6.50
N LEU A 66 1.99 -6.53 -6.88
CA LEU A 66 1.01 -6.31 -7.93
C LEU A 66 1.50 -6.79 -9.31
N ASP A 67 2.78 -6.59 -9.62
CA ASP A 67 3.39 -7.02 -10.88
C ASP A 67 3.38 -8.55 -11.02
N ASP A 68 3.73 -9.26 -9.94
CA ASP A 68 3.65 -10.72 -9.87
C ASP A 68 2.22 -11.25 -10.08
N HIS A 69 1.20 -10.42 -9.81
CA HIS A 69 -0.22 -10.78 -9.90
C HIS A 69 -0.99 -10.00 -10.98
N ALA A 70 -0.31 -9.24 -11.87
CA ALA A 70 -0.97 -8.32 -12.80
C ALA A 70 -2.02 -9.03 -13.68
N GLY A 71 -1.70 -10.24 -14.16
CA GLY A 71 -2.62 -11.06 -14.94
C GLY A 71 -3.84 -11.58 -14.15
N GLU A 72 -3.74 -11.74 -12.83
CA GLU A 72 -4.88 -12.06 -11.96
C GLU A 72 -5.78 -10.83 -11.80
N TYR A 73 -5.19 -9.65 -11.55
CA TYR A 73 -5.94 -8.41 -11.37
C TYR A 73 -6.74 -8.06 -12.63
N ALA A 74 -6.10 -8.14 -13.81
CA ALA A 74 -6.74 -7.87 -15.09
C ALA A 74 -7.93 -8.81 -15.40
N ARG A 75 -7.93 -10.03 -14.84
CA ARG A 75 -9.02 -11.01 -15.05
C ARG A 75 -10.12 -10.94 -14.00
N THR A 76 -9.78 -10.50 -12.79
CA THR A 76 -10.65 -10.62 -11.61
C THR A 76 -11.34 -9.31 -11.27
N PHE A 77 -10.66 -8.18 -11.49
CA PHE A 77 -11.12 -6.88 -11.06
C PHE A 77 -11.53 -5.99 -12.23
N GLU A 78 -12.39 -5.03 -11.93
CA GLU A 78 -12.85 -4.04 -12.90
C GLU A 78 -11.73 -3.02 -13.15
N CYS A 79 -11.22 -2.96 -14.38
CA CYS A 79 -10.33 -1.90 -14.82
C CYS A 79 -11.12 -0.61 -15.08
N VAL A 80 -10.73 0.49 -14.44
CA VAL A 80 -11.45 1.77 -14.51
C VAL A 80 -10.70 2.88 -15.21
N TYR A 81 -9.40 2.67 -15.40
CA TYR A 81 -8.51 3.52 -16.15
C TYR A 81 -7.30 2.70 -16.59
N GLU A 82 -6.83 2.92 -17.81
CA GLU A 82 -5.64 2.31 -18.37
C GLU A 82 -5.03 3.28 -19.38
N ASP A 83 -3.72 3.48 -19.31
CA ASP A 83 -2.92 4.19 -20.31
C ASP A 83 -1.63 3.39 -20.62
N ASP A 84 -0.68 4.01 -21.31
CA ASP A 84 0.58 3.35 -21.70
C ASP A 84 1.50 3.03 -20.50
N ASP A 85 1.27 3.65 -19.33
CA ASP A 85 2.14 3.55 -18.15
C ASP A 85 1.46 2.79 -16.99
N VAL A 86 0.13 2.92 -16.82
CA VAL A 86 -0.59 2.39 -15.65
C VAL A 86 -1.96 1.80 -15.98
N ALA A 87 -2.35 0.79 -15.22
CA ALA A 87 -3.71 0.25 -15.15
C ALA A 87 -4.28 0.36 -13.72
N VAL A 88 -5.50 0.88 -13.61
CA VAL A 88 -6.18 1.11 -12.33
C VAL A 88 -7.37 0.17 -12.20
N TYR A 89 -7.42 -0.57 -11.09
CA TYR A 89 -8.46 -1.54 -10.82
C TYR A 89 -9.21 -1.22 -9.53
N PHE A 90 -10.53 -1.40 -9.55
CA PHE A 90 -11.31 -1.44 -8.32
C PHE A 90 -11.21 -2.80 -7.64
N VAL A 91 -10.75 -2.78 -6.40
CA VAL A 91 -10.60 -3.96 -5.55
C VAL A 91 -11.57 -3.90 -4.36
N PRO A 92 -11.92 -5.04 -3.74
CA PRO A 92 -12.81 -5.07 -2.58
C PRO A 92 -12.26 -4.25 -1.40
N LEU A 93 -13.14 -3.76 -0.52
CA LEU A 93 -12.72 -3.19 0.76
C LEU A 93 -11.92 -4.21 1.57
N GLY A 94 -10.90 -3.75 2.30
CA GLY A 94 -10.01 -4.62 3.08
C GLY A 94 -8.97 -5.36 2.24
N HIS A 95 -8.89 -5.07 0.94
CA HIS A 95 -7.85 -5.60 0.07
C HIS A 95 -6.45 -5.25 0.61
N TRP A 96 -6.21 -3.96 0.87
CA TRP A 96 -4.92 -3.51 1.40
C TRP A 96 -4.65 -3.96 2.83
N ASP A 97 -5.68 -4.18 3.66
CA ASP A 97 -5.48 -4.79 4.99
C ASP A 97 -4.98 -6.23 4.86
N THR A 98 -5.58 -7.00 3.95
CA THR A 98 -5.20 -8.40 3.71
C THR A 98 -3.79 -8.49 3.13
N LYS A 99 -3.53 -7.74 2.06
CA LYS A 99 -2.22 -7.76 1.37
C LYS A 99 -1.13 -7.09 2.19
N GLY A 100 -1.45 -6.04 2.91
CA GLY A 100 -0.55 -5.44 3.88
C GLY A 100 -0.08 -6.41 4.95
N ALA A 101 -0.99 -7.21 5.51
CA ALA A 101 -0.63 -8.23 6.49
C ALA A 101 0.32 -9.31 5.89
N GLU A 102 0.04 -9.77 4.66
CA GLU A 102 0.91 -10.70 3.92
C GLU A 102 2.30 -10.10 3.65
N LEU A 103 2.35 -8.79 3.34
CA LEU A 103 3.59 -8.05 3.07
C LEU A 103 4.34 -7.65 4.35
N GLY A 104 3.75 -7.82 5.53
CA GLY A 104 4.34 -7.44 6.82
C GLY A 104 4.21 -5.95 7.16
N PHE A 105 3.27 -5.25 6.55
CA PHE A 105 2.97 -3.85 6.85
C PHE A 105 2.15 -3.73 8.14
N SER A 106 2.46 -2.69 8.92
CA SER A 106 1.62 -2.23 10.01
C SER A 106 0.37 -1.53 9.47
N HIS A 107 -0.63 -1.37 10.32
CA HIS A 107 -1.89 -0.70 9.93
C HIS A 107 -1.70 0.71 9.36
N ARG A 108 -0.72 1.48 9.88
CA ARG A 108 -0.43 2.82 9.35
C ARG A 108 0.24 2.79 7.98
N GLU A 109 1.10 1.81 7.75
CA GLU A 109 1.76 1.60 6.46
C GLU A 109 0.73 1.15 5.40
N VAL A 110 -0.19 0.25 5.78
CA VAL A 110 -1.35 -0.12 4.95
C VAL A 110 -2.19 1.10 4.60
N ASP A 111 -2.51 1.93 5.58
CA ASP A 111 -3.31 3.13 5.39
C ASP A 111 -2.58 4.15 4.48
N ALA A 112 -1.25 4.21 4.53
CA ALA A 112 -0.45 5.01 3.62
C ALA A 112 -0.52 4.49 2.18
N VAL A 113 -0.30 3.18 1.97
CA VAL A 113 -0.40 2.54 0.64
C VAL A 113 -1.79 2.72 0.05
N ARG A 114 -2.85 2.33 0.80
CA ARG A 114 -4.24 2.51 0.38
C ARG A 114 -4.52 3.95 -0.07
N ARG A 115 -4.08 4.93 0.72
CA ARG A 115 -4.30 6.34 0.38
C ARG A 115 -3.53 6.77 -0.86
N ALA A 116 -2.29 6.32 -1.02
CA ALA A 116 -1.50 6.67 -2.19
C ALA A 116 -2.18 6.19 -3.48
N HIS A 117 -2.69 4.95 -3.51
CA HIS A 117 -3.49 4.43 -4.63
C HIS A 117 -4.80 5.22 -4.85
N ALA A 118 -5.52 5.57 -3.77
CA ALA A 118 -6.74 6.36 -3.88
C ALA A 118 -6.48 7.80 -4.38
N GLU A 119 -5.43 8.46 -3.91
CA GLU A 119 -5.04 9.81 -4.35
C GLU A 119 -4.60 9.82 -5.82
N HIS A 120 -3.97 8.75 -6.30
CA HIS A 120 -3.67 8.61 -7.73
C HIS A 120 -4.95 8.57 -8.58
N LEU A 121 -5.95 7.75 -8.21
CA LEU A 121 -7.24 7.74 -8.91
C LEU A 121 -7.96 9.10 -8.83
N ARG A 122 -7.91 9.79 -7.69
CA ARG A 122 -8.49 11.15 -7.54
C ARG A 122 -7.88 12.14 -8.51
N ARG A 123 -6.57 12.03 -8.74
CA ARG A 123 -5.87 12.87 -9.73
C ARG A 123 -6.37 12.57 -11.14
N ILE A 124 -6.40 11.29 -11.54
CA ILE A 124 -6.97 10.87 -12.84
C ILE A 124 -8.40 11.42 -13.00
N GLY A 125 -9.24 11.27 -11.97
CA GLY A 125 -10.61 11.78 -12.00
C GLY A 125 -10.69 13.31 -12.10
N THR A 126 -9.70 14.03 -11.57
CA THR A 126 -9.63 15.49 -11.74
C THR A 126 -9.24 15.84 -13.17
N ASP A 127 -8.24 15.15 -13.73
CA ASP A 127 -7.74 15.38 -15.09
C ASP A 127 -8.77 14.96 -16.17
N SER A 128 -9.63 14.00 -15.86
CA SER A 128 -10.65 13.46 -16.77
C SER A 128 -12.09 13.95 -16.49
N ASP A 129 -12.29 14.93 -15.60
CA ASP A 129 -13.61 15.42 -15.14
C ASP A 129 -14.56 14.32 -14.60
N ARG A 130 -13.99 13.24 -14.02
CA ARG A 130 -14.71 12.11 -13.41
C ARG A 130 -14.55 12.02 -11.89
N ARG A 131 -14.01 13.06 -11.26
CA ARG A 131 -13.68 13.07 -9.82
C ARG A 131 -14.83 12.62 -8.93
N SER A 132 -16.04 13.14 -9.14
CA SER A 132 -17.20 12.79 -8.30
C SER A 132 -17.61 11.31 -8.41
N GLU A 133 -17.45 10.73 -9.60
CA GLU A 133 -17.75 9.32 -9.86
C GLU A 133 -16.78 8.43 -9.07
N PHE A 134 -15.48 8.73 -9.14
CA PHE A 134 -14.46 7.98 -8.41
C PHE A 134 -14.54 8.15 -6.91
N GLU A 135 -14.83 9.35 -6.38
CA GLU A 135 -15.05 9.52 -4.94
C GLU A 135 -16.23 8.67 -4.45
N THR A 136 -17.33 8.62 -5.20
CA THR A 136 -18.48 7.78 -4.87
C THR A 136 -18.11 6.29 -4.87
N ALA A 137 -17.33 5.85 -5.86
CA ALA A 137 -16.88 4.45 -5.93
C ALA A 137 -15.96 4.07 -4.76
N LEU A 138 -15.07 4.99 -4.35
CA LEU A 138 -14.15 4.81 -3.22
C LEU A 138 -14.87 4.73 -1.85
N GLU A 139 -16.15 5.07 -1.76
CA GLU A 139 -16.93 4.86 -0.53
C GLU A 139 -17.19 3.37 -0.24
N ILE A 140 -17.18 2.53 -1.28
CA ILE A 140 -17.53 1.11 -1.20
C ILE A 140 -16.45 0.16 -1.74
N ARG A 141 -15.34 0.71 -2.24
CA ARG A 141 -14.23 -0.05 -2.85
C ARG A 141 -12.89 0.59 -2.53
N GLU A 142 -11.84 -0.19 -2.71
CA GLU A 142 -10.46 0.28 -2.73
C GLU A 142 -9.92 0.28 -4.16
N VAL A 143 -8.72 0.81 -4.35
CA VAL A 143 -8.05 0.88 -5.64
C VAL A 143 -6.68 0.24 -5.56
N ALA A 144 -6.32 -0.50 -6.61
CA ALA A 144 -4.95 -0.88 -6.91
C ALA A 144 -4.55 -0.24 -8.25
N VAL A 145 -3.33 0.30 -8.29
CA VAL A 145 -2.72 0.89 -9.49
C VAL A 145 -1.52 0.01 -9.78
N ILE A 146 -1.44 -0.50 -11.00
CA ILE A 146 -0.40 -1.45 -11.45
C ILE A 146 0.28 -0.83 -12.67
N ASP A 147 1.58 -1.08 -12.85
CA ASP A 147 2.26 -0.72 -14.08
C ASP A 147 1.59 -1.43 -15.27
N ALA A 148 1.36 -0.69 -16.36
CA ALA A 148 0.84 -1.26 -17.60
C ALA A 148 1.91 -2.16 -18.25
N VAL A 149 1.47 -3.24 -18.90
CA VAL A 149 2.35 -4.28 -19.49
C VAL A 149 2.56 -4.06 -20.99
#